data_AF-X0TAS9-F1
#
_entry.id   AF-X0TAS9-F1
#
_cell.length_a   1.000
_cell.length_b   1.000
_cell.length_c   1.000
_cell.angle_alpha   90.00
_cell.angle_beta   90.00
_cell.angle_gamma   90.00
#
_symmetry.space_group_name_H-M   'P 1'
#
loop_
_entity.id
_entity.type
_entity.pdbx_description
1 polymer ?
#
loop_
_entity_poly.entity_id
_entity_poly.type
_entity_poly.pdbx_seq_one_letter_code
_entity_poly.pdbx_strand_id
1 'polypeptide(L)'
;MFDGIDIGLLAPEKIVKLGIVQVLEGRRLFNHLSVEENLLLGRISRRQTTGTVSASQDLDQVYHYFPRLKDLRKRISGYLSGGEQQMLVIGRGLMAHPKLMLLDEPSLGLAPLLVEEIFYEIKQISKDEGTAILLVEQNARVALNLADYAYVMENGRIVLDGTSDQLNENEDIKEFYLGLTQVGERKSYRDVKHYKRRKRWLG
;
A
#
# COMPACT_ATOMS: atom_id res chain seq x y z
N MET A 1 -9.54 15.44 -7.14
CA MET A 1 -10.93 15.04 -6.84
C MET A 1 -10.91 13.69 -6.14
N PHE A 2 -11.73 13.49 -5.12
CA PHE A 2 -12.00 12.21 -4.45
C PHE A 2 -13.51 12.15 -4.18
N ASP A 3 -14.20 11.10 -4.63
CA ASP A 3 -15.68 11.01 -4.60
C ASP A 3 -16.39 12.28 -5.11
N GLY A 4 -15.85 12.91 -6.16
CA GLY A 4 -16.40 14.15 -6.72
C GLY A 4 -16.11 15.43 -5.90
N ILE A 5 -15.28 15.35 -4.85
CA ILE A 5 -14.88 16.50 -4.02
C ILE A 5 -13.45 16.91 -4.37
N ASP A 6 -13.19 18.20 -4.59
CA ASP A 6 -11.81 18.68 -4.70
C ASP A 6 -11.15 18.70 -3.33
N ILE A 7 -10.02 18.01 -3.21
CA ILE A 7 -9.26 17.84 -1.97
C ILE A 7 -7.94 18.61 -1.99
N GLY A 8 -7.57 19.26 -3.11
CA GLY A 8 -6.23 19.84 -3.31
C GLY A 8 -5.86 20.97 -2.34
N LEU A 9 -6.85 21.65 -1.76
CA LEU A 9 -6.68 22.73 -0.79
C LEU A 9 -7.22 22.39 0.60
N LEU A 10 -7.63 21.13 0.83
CA LEU A 10 -8.13 20.71 2.13
C LEU A 10 -6.98 20.43 3.09
N ALA A 11 -7.19 20.78 4.36
CA ALA A 11 -6.27 20.43 5.42
C ALA A 11 -6.27 18.89 5.65
N PRO A 12 -5.13 18.28 6.03
CA PRO A 12 -5.00 16.81 6.15
C PRO A 12 -6.06 16.16 7.04
N GLU A 13 -6.46 16.79 8.15
CA GLU A 13 -7.49 16.29 9.05
C GLU A 13 -8.88 16.24 8.41
N LYS A 14 -9.14 17.10 7.41
CA LYS A 14 -10.38 17.03 6.61
C LYS A 14 -10.30 15.89 5.60
N ILE A 15 -9.14 15.69 4.97
CA ILE A 15 -8.89 14.59 4.02
C ILE A 15 -9.11 13.23 4.70
N VAL A 16 -8.58 13.05 5.92
CA VAL A 16 -8.79 11.81 6.69
C VAL A 16 -10.26 11.55 7.01
N LYS A 17 -11.04 12.60 7.31
CA LYS A 17 -12.49 12.49 7.54
C LYS A 17 -13.29 12.08 6.30
N LEU A 18 -12.74 12.30 5.09
CA LEU A 18 -13.34 11.79 3.85
C LEU A 18 -13.12 10.29 3.66
N GLY A 19 -12.30 9.65 4.50
CA GLY A 19 -12.00 8.22 4.42
C GLY A 19 -10.70 7.90 3.68
N ILE A 20 -9.82 8.88 3.47
CA ILE A 20 -8.49 8.68 2.91
C ILE A 20 -7.49 8.50 4.06
N VAL A 21 -6.86 7.33 4.15
CA VAL A 21 -5.93 7.00 5.24
C VAL A 21 -4.57 6.65 4.66
N GLN A 22 -3.51 7.23 5.23
CA GLN A 22 -2.15 6.99 4.78
C GLN A 22 -1.36 6.19 5.81
N VAL A 23 -0.77 5.09 5.35
CA VAL A 23 0.26 4.31 6.02
C VAL A 23 1.59 4.71 5.42
N LEU A 24 2.35 5.51 6.18
CA LEU A 24 3.64 6.05 5.78
C LEU A 24 4.77 5.03 5.97
N GLU A 25 5.84 5.22 5.20
CA GLU A 25 7.13 4.55 5.37
C GLU A 25 7.67 4.72 6.82
N GLY A 26 8.55 3.80 7.23
CA GLY A 26 9.28 3.90 8.49
C GLY A 26 8.49 3.49 9.73
N ARG A 27 7.34 2.82 9.55
CA ARG A 27 6.59 2.14 10.61
C ARG A 27 6.31 3.04 11.82
N ARG A 28 5.71 4.22 11.58
CA ARG A 28 5.49 5.26 12.60
C ARG A 28 4.53 4.83 13.72
N LEU A 29 5.03 4.05 14.67
CA LEU A 29 4.28 3.50 15.80
C LEU A 29 4.45 4.34 17.07
N PHE A 30 3.45 4.26 17.94
CA PHE A 30 3.58 4.79 19.31
C PHE A 30 4.27 3.73 20.16
N ASN A 31 5.60 3.72 20.11
CA ASN A 31 6.46 2.64 20.61
C ASN A 31 6.28 2.30 22.10
N HIS A 32 5.72 3.21 22.90
CA HIS A 32 5.46 3.05 24.33
C HIS A 32 4.05 2.51 24.63
N LEU A 33 3.18 2.44 23.63
CA LEU A 33 1.84 1.88 23.75
C LEU A 33 1.86 0.40 23.37
N SER A 34 0.92 -0.36 23.94
CA SER A 34 0.66 -1.73 23.54
C SER A 34 0.15 -1.81 22.09
N VAL A 35 0.16 -3.02 21.53
CA VAL A 35 -0.42 -3.31 20.21
C VAL A 35 -1.88 -2.88 20.15
N GLU A 36 -2.70 -3.30 21.11
CA GLU A 36 -4.12 -2.97 21.14
C GLU A 36 -4.37 -1.45 21.29
N GLU A 37 -3.61 -0.77 22.16
CA GLU A 37 -3.68 0.69 22.28
C GLU A 37 -3.31 1.40 20.97
N ASN A 38 -2.27 0.93 20.28
CA ASN A 38 -1.91 1.46 18.96
C ASN A 38 -3.06 1.31 17.95
N LEU A 39 -3.71 0.14 17.90
CA LEU A 39 -4.86 -0.09 17.01
C LEU A 39 -6.01 0.85 17.34
N LEU A 40 -6.34 1.00 18.63
CA LEU A 40 -7.44 1.86 19.08
C LEU A 40 -7.25 3.33 18.71
N LEU A 41 -6.00 3.82 18.57
CA LEU A 41 -5.74 5.19 18.08
C LEU A 41 -6.24 5.41 16.65
N GLY A 42 -6.31 4.36 15.82
CA GLY A 42 -6.86 4.45 14.46
C GLY A 42 -8.33 4.88 14.42
N ARG A 43 -9.09 4.65 15.51
CA ARG A 43 -10.50 5.04 15.61
C ARG A 43 -10.73 6.53 15.85
N ILE A 44 -9.70 7.31 16.19
CA ILE A 44 -9.87 8.71 16.64
C ILE A 44 -10.52 9.58 15.56
N SER A 45 -10.18 9.38 14.29
CA SER A 45 -10.77 10.12 13.17
C SER A 45 -12.28 9.89 13.01
N ARG A 46 -12.80 8.73 13.46
CA ARG A 46 -14.21 8.34 13.35
C ARG A 46 -15.13 8.93 14.41
N ARG A 47 -14.60 9.48 15.51
CA ARG A 47 -15.40 9.90 16.67
C ARG A 47 -16.52 10.90 16.34
N GLN A 48 -16.50 11.53 15.17
CA GLN A 48 -17.51 12.50 14.75
C GLN A 48 -18.51 12.00 13.68
N THR A 49 -18.27 10.88 12.99
CA THR A 49 -18.96 10.64 11.71
C THR A 49 -20.11 9.64 11.76
N THR A 50 -20.02 8.49 12.43
CA THR A 50 -21.18 7.57 12.55
C THR A 50 -20.92 6.47 13.56
N GLY A 51 -21.86 6.25 14.48
CA GLY A 51 -21.89 5.10 15.37
C GLY A 51 -22.52 3.88 14.69
N THR A 52 -21.85 2.72 14.77
CA THR A 52 -22.51 1.40 14.68
C THR A 52 -21.56 0.26 15.09
N VAL A 53 -20.25 0.37 14.81
CA VAL A 53 -19.28 -0.70 15.06
C VAL A 53 -18.52 -0.50 16.37
N SER A 54 -18.58 -1.50 17.24
CA SER A 54 -17.90 -1.49 18.54
C SER A 54 -16.38 -1.61 18.39
N ALA A 55 -15.63 -1.16 19.41
CA ALA A 55 -14.17 -1.30 19.40
C ALA A 55 -13.73 -2.76 19.30
N SER A 56 -14.50 -3.66 19.90
CA SER A 56 -14.27 -5.10 19.80
C SER A 56 -14.38 -5.59 18.36
N GLN A 57 -15.42 -5.19 17.63
CA GLN A 57 -15.63 -5.65 16.25
C GLN A 57 -14.52 -5.17 15.31
N ASP A 58 -14.05 -3.93 15.45
CA ASP A 58 -12.92 -3.45 14.64
C ASP A 58 -11.63 -4.21 14.99
N LEU A 59 -11.39 -4.47 16.26
CA LEU A 59 -10.22 -5.24 16.70
C LEU A 59 -10.30 -6.69 16.18
N ASP A 60 -11.47 -7.32 16.26
CA ASP A 60 -11.69 -8.67 15.76
C ASP A 60 -11.44 -8.76 14.25
N GLN A 61 -11.84 -7.74 13.49
CA GLN A 61 -11.51 -7.61 12.07
C GLN A 61 -10.00 -7.48 11.83
N VAL A 62 -9.31 -6.60 12.56
CA VAL A 62 -7.85 -6.49 12.42
C VAL A 62 -7.15 -7.80 12.78
N TYR A 63 -7.60 -8.49 13.82
CA TYR A 63 -7.06 -9.77 14.22
C TYR A 63 -7.43 -10.92 13.28
N HIS A 64 -8.45 -10.76 12.45
CA HIS A 64 -8.76 -11.70 11.38
C HIS A 64 -7.68 -11.67 10.30
N TYR A 65 -7.34 -10.48 9.79
CA TYR A 65 -6.30 -10.29 8.78
C TYR A 65 -4.89 -10.45 9.34
N PHE A 66 -4.66 -10.03 10.59
CA PHE A 66 -3.36 -10.10 11.24
C PHE A 66 -3.42 -10.88 12.56
N PRO A 67 -3.60 -12.22 12.51
CA PRO A 67 -3.80 -13.05 13.71
C PRO A 67 -2.65 -12.94 14.70
N ARG A 68 -1.42 -12.71 14.23
CA ARG A 68 -0.24 -12.49 15.08
C ARG A 68 -0.40 -11.32 16.03
N LEU A 69 -1.11 -10.26 15.64
CA LEU A 69 -1.35 -9.11 16.52
C LEU A 69 -2.24 -9.46 17.71
N LYS A 70 -3.11 -10.48 17.59
CA LYS A 70 -3.99 -10.92 18.68
C LYS A 70 -3.18 -11.53 19.82
N ASP A 71 -2.22 -12.39 19.48
CA ASP A 71 -1.31 -13.01 20.45
C ASP A 71 -0.45 -11.95 21.16
N LEU A 72 -0.14 -10.85 20.46
CA LEU A 72 0.71 -9.78 20.92
C LEU A 72 -0.05 -8.57 21.47
N ARG A 73 -1.37 -8.63 21.62
CA ARG A 73 -2.23 -7.47 21.89
C ARG A 73 -1.79 -6.62 23.10
N LYS A 74 -1.24 -7.25 24.15
CA LYS A 74 -0.76 -6.59 25.38
C LYS A 74 0.73 -6.20 25.34
N ARG A 75 1.47 -6.63 24.32
CA ARG A 75 2.91 -6.37 24.19
C ARG A 75 3.11 -4.91 23.80
N ILE A 76 4.15 -4.29 24.35
CA ILE A 76 4.57 -2.94 23.96
C ILE A 76 5.09 -2.97 22.51
N SER A 77 4.55 -2.09 21.68
CA SER A 77 4.79 -2.06 20.23
C SER A 77 6.26 -1.83 19.83
N GLY A 78 7.03 -1.12 20.67
CA GLY A 78 8.47 -0.92 20.46
C GLY A 78 9.30 -2.21 20.51
N TYR A 79 8.78 -3.30 21.07
CA TYR A 79 9.46 -4.60 21.14
C TYR A 79 9.04 -5.59 20.04
N LEU A 80 8.22 -5.15 19.10
CA LEU A 80 7.80 -5.95 17.96
C LEU A 80 8.93 -6.07 16.93
N SER A 81 8.98 -7.19 16.22
CA SER A 81 9.78 -7.35 15.01
C SER A 81 9.28 -6.42 13.89
N GLY A 82 10.12 -6.17 12.88
CA GLY A 82 9.76 -5.28 11.77
C GLY A 82 8.47 -5.67 11.04
N GLY A 83 8.19 -6.96 10.90
CA GLY A 83 6.95 -7.46 10.30
C GLY A 83 5.73 -7.23 11.14
N GLU A 84 5.81 -7.57 12.42
CA GLU A 84 4.73 -7.32 13.37
C GLU A 84 4.43 -5.81 13.48
N GLN A 85 5.46 -4.97 13.43
CA GLN A 85 5.29 -3.51 13.36
C GLN A 85 4.56 -3.10 12.09
N GLN A 86 4.89 -3.67 10.93
CA GLN A 86 4.22 -3.37 9.67
C GLN A 86 2.75 -3.77 9.70
N MET A 87 2.44 -4.99 10.17
CA MET A 87 1.07 -5.46 10.38
C MET A 87 0.30 -4.51 11.31
N LEU A 88 0.93 -4.07 12.41
CA LEU A 88 0.30 -3.14 13.35
C LEU A 88 -0.02 -1.78 12.72
N VAL A 89 0.87 -1.23 11.89
CA VAL A 89 0.61 0.05 11.22
C VAL A 89 -0.53 -0.07 10.22
N ILE A 90 -0.56 -1.14 9.42
CA ILE A 90 -1.65 -1.39 8.46
C ILE A 90 -2.97 -1.63 9.20
N GLY A 91 -2.95 -2.49 10.23
CA GLY A 91 -4.10 -2.75 11.09
C GLY A 91 -4.65 -1.47 11.73
N ARG A 92 -3.78 -0.58 12.22
CA ARG A 92 -4.20 0.73 12.75
C ARG A 92 -4.84 1.62 11.67
N GLY A 93 -4.41 1.53 10.42
CA GLY A 93 -5.08 2.19 9.30
C GLY A 93 -6.47 1.63 9.02
N LEU A 94 -6.62 0.30 9.09
CA LEU A 94 -7.90 -0.39 8.91
C LEU A 94 -8.92 -0.03 10.01
N MET A 95 -8.45 0.23 11.23
CA MET A 95 -9.26 0.76 12.35
C MET A 95 -9.89 2.13 12.05
N ALA A 96 -9.68 2.74 10.89
CA ALA A 96 -10.37 3.95 10.43
C ALA A 96 -11.49 3.70 9.39
N HIS A 97 -11.71 2.45 8.92
CA HIS A 97 -12.68 2.09 7.87
C HIS A 97 -12.45 2.95 6.62
N PRO A 98 -11.23 2.93 6.06
CA PRO A 98 -10.88 3.76 4.93
C PRO A 98 -11.70 3.39 3.70
N LYS A 99 -12.10 4.42 2.95
CA LYS A 99 -12.55 4.25 1.56
C LYS A 99 -11.35 4.08 0.64
N LEU A 100 -10.24 4.77 0.95
CA LEU A 100 -8.97 4.71 0.25
C LEU A 100 -7.83 4.59 1.25
N MET A 101 -7.05 3.52 1.15
CA MET A 101 -5.83 3.33 1.92
C MET A 101 -4.60 3.55 1.01
N LEU A 102 -3.74 4.48 1.41
CA LEU A 102 -2.47 4.76 0.76
C LEU A 102 -1.36 4.02 1.51
N LEU A 103 -0.63 3.14 0.83
CA LEU A 103 0.46 2.36 1.43
C LEU A 103 1.79 2.77 0.81
N ASP A 104 2.69 3.30 1.62
CA ASP A 104 4.00 3.80 1.20
C ASP A 104 5.12 2.83 1.61
N GLU A 105 5.67 2.14 0.62
CA GLU A 105 6.72 1.10 0.75
C GLU A 105 6.49 0.09 1.89
N PRO A 106 5.32 -0.57 1.96
CA PRO A 106 5.03 -1.51 3.04
C PRO A 106 5.97 -2.72 3.10
N SER A 107 6.68 -3.05 2.02
CA SER A 107 7.63 -4.17 1.98
C SER A 107 9.02 -3.86 2.53
N LEU A 108 9.35 -2.58 2.75
CA LEU A 108 10.73 -2.15 2.97
C LEU A 108 11.36 -2.80 4.21
N GLY A 109 12.51 -3.45 4.01
CA GLY A 109 13.30 -4.06 5.06
C GLY A 109 12.67 -5.29 5.72
N LEU A 110 11.73 -5.95 5.04
CA LEU A 110 11.09 -7.19 5.48
C LEU A 110 11.65 -8.41 4.74
N ALA A 111 11.54 -9.58 5.37
CA ALA A 111 11.91 -10.85 4.73
C ALA A 111 10.91 -11.18 3.59
N PRO A 112 11.34 -11.84 2.49
CA PRO A 112 10.48 -12.10 1.34
C PRO A 112 9.15 -12.79 1.67
N LEU A 113 9.16 -13.81 2.52
CA LEU A 113 7.94 -14.54 2.93
C LEU A 113 6.93 -13.62 3.61
N LEU A 114 7.41 -12.71 4.44
CA LEU A 114 6.57 -11.76 5.18
C LEU A 114 6.01 -10.67 4.26
N VAL A 115 6.76 -10.29 3.21
CA VAL A 115 6.24 -9.43 2.15
C VAL A 115 5.06 -10.15 1.46
N GLU A 116 5.20 -11.40 1.06
CA GLU A 116 4.10 -12.16 0.43
C GLU A 116 2.87 -12.24 1.34
N GLU A 117 3.06 -12.52 2.64
CA GLU A 117 1.97 -12.56 3.63
C GLU A 117 1.25 -11.22 3.74
N ILE A 118 1.98 -10.11 3.93
CA ILE A 118 1.38 -8.78 4.06
C ILE A 118 0.60 -8.38 2.81
N PHE A 119 1.14 -8.66 1.62
CA PHE A 119 0.48 -8.33 0.37
C PHE A 119 -0.75 -9.19 0.11
N TYR A 120 -0.72 -10.45 0.53
CA TYR A 120 -1.90 -11.30 0.51
C TYR A 120 -3.03 -10.70 1.37
N GLU A 121 -2.73 -10.29 2.60
CA GLU A 121 -3.71 -9.67 3.50
C GLU A 121 -4.24 -8.33 2.97
N ILE A 122 -3.38 -7.49 2.40
CA ILE A 122 -3.78 -6.26 1.72
C ILE A 122 -4.79 -6.55 0.60
N LYS A 123 -4.59 -7.62 -0.17
CA LYS A 123 -5.52 -8.04 -1.23
C LYS A 123 -6.87 -8.48 -0.66
N GLN A 124 -6.87 -9.24 0.44
CA GLN A 124 -8.11 -9.67 1.09
C GLN A 124 -8.87 -8.47 1.64
N ILE A 125 -8.19 -7.54 2.33
CA ILE A 125 -8.80 -6.30 2.83
C ILE A 125 -9.47 -5.51 1.70
N SER A 126 -8.78 -5.34 0.56
CA SER A 126 -9.36 -4.66 -0.61
C SER A 126 -10.67 -5.31 -1.07
N LYS A 127 -10.64 -6.64 -1.19
CA LYS A 127 -11.76 -7.44 -1.72
C LYS A 127 -12.93 -7.54 -0.76
N ASP A 128 -12.66 -7.83 0.51
CA ASP A 128 -13.68 -8.18 1.50
C ASP A 128 -14.31 -6.92 2.11
N GLU A 129 -13.53 -5.85 2.28
CA GLU A 129 -14.00 -4.57 2.85
C GLU A 129 -14.39 -3.53 1.79
N GLY A 130 -14.08 -3.80 0.52
CA GLY A 130 -14.26 -2.82 -0.57
C GLY A 130 -13.37 -1.58 -0.43
N THR A 131 -12.25 -1.70 0.29
CA THR A 131 -11.29 -0.61 0.49
C THR A 131 -10.47 -0.43 -0.78
N ALA A 132 -10.50 0.75 -1.39
CA ALA A 132 -9.57 1.05 -2.49
C ALA A 132 -8.14 1.16 -1.93
N ILE A 133 -7.16 0.59 -2.62
CA ILE A 133 -5.76 0.60 -2.19
C ILE A 133 -4.91 1.26 -3.25
N LEU A 134 -4.17 2.31 -2.86
CA LEU A 134 -3.10 2.88 -3.65
C LEU A 134 -1.76 2.51 -3.00
N LEU A 135 -1.00 1.68 -3.68
CA LEU A 135 0.27 1.17 -3.22
C LEU A 135 1.42 1.87 -3.97
N VAL A 136 2.39 2.37 -3.22
CA VAL A 136 3.67 2.83 -3.72
C VAL A 136 4.73 1.82 -3.30
N GLU A 137 5.43 1.25 -4.28
CA GLU A 137 6.44 0.22 -4.06
C GLU A 137 7.62 0.34 -5.02
N GLN A 138 8.83 0.13 -4.50
CA GLN A 138 10.03 0.04 -5.32
C GLN A 138 10.17 -1.36 -5.94
N ASN A 139 9.64 -2.39 -5.28
CA ASN A 139 9.65 -3.75 -5.81
C ASN A 139 8.51 -3.94 -6.82
N ALA A 140 8.79 -3.65 -8.08
CA ALA A 140 7.82 -3.75 -9.17
C ALA A 140 7.16 -5.13 -9.30
N ARG A 141 7.91 -6.21 -9.03
CA ARG A 141 7.37 -7.58 -9.10
C ARG A 141 6.23 -7.79 -8.10
N VAL A 142 6.46 -7.37 -6.86
CA VAL A 142 5.46 -7.51 -5.80
C VAL A 142 4.26 -6.60 -6.07
N ALA A 143 4.51 -5.35 -6.49
CA ALA A 143 3.44 -4.40 -6.83
C ALA A 143 2.54 -4.90 -7.97
N LEU A 144 3.12 -5.40 -9.06
CA LEU A 144 2.38 -5.91 -10.23
C LEU A 144 1.62 -7.22 -9.94
N ASN A 145 2.10 -8.05 -9.01
CA ASN A 145 1.37 -9.24 -8.61
C ASN A 145 0.10 -8.93 -7.78
N LEU A 146 0.07 -7.78 -7.10
CA LEU A 146 -1.05 -7.37 -6.26
C LEU A 146 -2.06 -6.50 -7.01
N ALA A 147 -1.57 -5.52 -7.77
CA ALA A 147 -2.41 -4.48 -8.33
C ALA A 147 -3.26 -4.97 -9.50
N ASP A 148 -4.45 -4.38 -9.68
CA ASP A 148 -5.23 -4.55 -10.91
C ASP A 148 -4.70 -3.66 -12.05
N TYR A 149 -4.13 -2.50 -11.67
CA TYR A 149 -3.59 -1.49 -12.57
C TYR A 149 -2.39 -0.82 -11.92
N ALA A 150 -1.36 -0.50 -12.71
CA ALA A 150 -0.15 0.14 -12.19
C ALA A 150 0.33 1.29 -13.06
N TYR A 151 1.04 2.22 -12.42
CA TYR A 151 1.73 3.34 -13.04
C TYR A 151 3.21 3.22 -12.71
N VAL A 152 4.06 3.37 -13.72
CA VAL A 152 5.51 3.40 -13.54
C VAL A 152 5.98 4.84 -13.62
N MET A 153 6.64 5.30 -12.56
CA MET A 153 7.17 6.65 -12.44
C MET A 153 8.70 6.65 -12.50
N GLU A 154 9.26 7.57 -13.27
CA GLU A 154 10.69 7.80 -13.36
C GLU A 154 10.97 9.31 -13.41
N ASN A 155 11.88 9.80 -12.56
CA ASN A 155 12.25 11.23 -12.49
C ASN A 155 11.02 12.16 -12.39
N GLY A 156 10.04 11.78 -11.57
CA GLY A 156 8.80 12.54 -11.33
C GLY A 156 7.80 12.54 -12.49
N ARG A 157 7.94 11.64 -13.47
CA ARG A 157 7.02 11.53 -14.61
C ARG A 157 6.54 10.10 -14.77
N ILE A 158 5.25 9.94 -15.08
CA ILE A 158 4.71 8.64 -15.50
C ILE A 158 5.29 8.31 -16.88
N VAL A 159 5.92 7.13 -16.97
CA VAL A 159 6.57 6.64 -18.19
C VAL A 159 5.83 5.48 -18.84
N LEU A 160 5.07 4.72 -18.05
CA LEU A 160 4.17 3.65 -18.48
C LEU A 160 2.99 3.53 -17.51
N ASP A 161 1.90 2.98 -18.01
CA ASP A 161 0.69 2.65 -17.28
C ASP A 161 -0.05 1.51 -18.01
N GLY A 162 -0.84 0.74 -17.27
CA GLY A 162 -1.58 -0.38 -17.82
C GLY A 162 -2.09 -1.33 -16.74
N THR A 163 -2.85 -2.35 -17.17
CA THR A 163 -3.18 -3.46 -16.26
C THR A 163 -1.91 -4.20 -15.87
N SER A 164 -1.92 -4.84 -14.71
CA SER A 164 -0.75 -5.60 -14.26
C SER A 164 -0.35 -6.71 -15.23
N ASP A 165 -1.31 -7.35 -15.90
CA ASP A 165 -1.03 -8.35 -16.94
C ASP A 165 -0.29 -7.74 -18.14
N GLN A 166 -0.77 -6.60 -18.65
CA GLN A 166 -0.14 -5.89 -19.75
C GLN A 166 1.29 -5.45 -19.40
N LEU A 167 1.50 -4.98 -18.18
CA LEU A 167 2.81 -4.53 -17.71
C LEU A 167 3.74 -5.71 -17.41
N ASN A 168 3.24 -6.82 -16.89
CA ASN A 168 4.03 -8.04 -16.69
C ASN A 168 4.50 -8.65 -18.00
N GLU A 169 3.74 -8.51 -19.09
CA GLU A 169 4.12 -9.00 -20.41
C GLU A 169 5.08 -8.06 -21.16
N ASN A 170 5.10 -6.78 -20.79
CA ASN A 170 5.91 -5.74 -21.43
C ASN A 170 7.42 -6.02 -21.31
N GLU A 171 8.12 -6.09 -22.45
CA GLU A 171 9.56 -6.40 -22.51
C GLU A 171 10.41 -5.38 -21.72
N ASP A 172 10.08 -4.09 -21.81
CA ASP A 172 10.82 -3.04 -21.09
C ASP A 172 10.66 -3.21 -19.57
N ILE A 173 9.46 -3.58 -19.09
CA ILE A 173 9.23 -3.86 -17.66
C ILE A 173 10.01 -5.09 -17.21
N LYS A 174 9.98 -6.17 -18.01
CA LYS A 174 10.72 -7.40 -17.72
C LYS A 174 12.23 -7.14 -17.59
N GLU A 175 12.79 -6.38 -18.52
CA GLU A 175 14.20 -6.04 -18.58
C GLU A 175 14.63 -5.14 -17.41
N PHE A 176 13.93 -4.03 -17.17
CA PHE A 176 14.40 -3.01 -16.23
C PHE A 176 13.97 -3.22 -14.78
N TYR A 177 12.81 -3.84 -14.56
CA TYR A 177 12.17 -3.86 -13.25
C TYR A 177 11.95 -5.27 -12.68
N LEU A 178 11.87 -6.30 -13.53
CA LEU A 178 11.68 -7.70 -13.08
C LEU A 178 12.96 -8.54 -13.13
N GLY A 179 14.06 -8.00 -13.67
CA GLY A 179 15.36 -8.66 -13.76
C GLY A 179 15.42 -9.83 -14.74
N LEU A 180 14.49 -9.89 -15.71
CA LEU A 180 14.42 -10.93 -16.72
C LEU A 180 15.23 -10.51 -17.95
N THR A 181 16.55 -10.44 -17.81
CA THR A 181 17.47 -10.29 -18.95
C THR A 181 18.13 -11.62 -19.30
N GLN A 182 18.14 -11.98 -20.59
CA GLN A 182 19.29 -12.66 -21.17
C GLN A 182 20.51 -11.76 -20.93
N VAL A 183 21.55 -12.34 -20.33
CA VAL A 183 22.78 -11.65 -19.89
C VAL A 183 23.34 -10.72 -20.98
N GLY A 184 23.43 -9.42 -20.69
CA GLY A 184 24.28 -8.46 -21.42
C GLY A 184 23.57 -7.22 -21.96
N GLU A 185 23.98 -6.05 -21.45
CA GLU A 185 23.56 -4.67 -21.79
C GLU A 185 22.36 -4.11 -21.02
N ARG A 186 22.63 -3.31 -19.97
CA ARG A 186 21.66 -2.36 -19.40
C ARG A 186 21.42 -1.24 -20.42
N LYS A 187 20.32 -1.28 -21.18
CA LYS A 187 19.89 -0.16 -22.02
C LYS A 187 19.23 0.92 -21.17
N SER A 188 19.24 2.19 -21.58
CA SER A 188 18.52 3.23 -20.83
C SER A 188 17.08 3.32 -21.32
N TYR A 189 16.10 3.52 -20.43
CA TYR A 189 14.70 3.78 -20.81
C TYR A 189 14.55 4.99 -21.76
N ARG A 190 15.54 5.90 -21.75
CA ARG A 190 15.67 7.00 -22.72
C ARG A 190 15.74 6.49 -24.17
N ASP A 191 16.45 5.39 -24.41
CA ASP A 191 16.66 4.82 -25.74
C ASP A 191 15.36 4.17 -26.27
N VAL A 192 14.59 3.54 -25.38
CA VAL A 192 13.26 2.96 -25.67
C VAL A 192 12.23 4.05 -26.00
N LYS A 193 12.26 5.20 -25.31
CA LYS A 193 11.38 6.36 -25.61
C LYS A 193 11.58 6.88 -27.05
N HIS A 194 12.81 6.87 -27.55
CA HIS A 194 13.08 7.24 -28.95
C HIS A 194 12.48 6.23 -29.93
N TYR A 195 12.47 4.93 -29.58
CA TYR A 195 11.89 3.88 -30.40
C TYR A 195 10.35 3.98 -30.50
N LYS A 196 9.64 4.13 -29.36
CA LYS A 196 8.16 4.30 -29.34
C LYS A 196 7.71 5.59 -30.04
N ARG A 197 8.46 6.70 -29.90
CA ARG A 197 8.17 7.94 -30.65
C ARG A 197 8.31 7.74 -32.15
N ARG A 198 9.34 7.05 -32.64
CA ARG A 198 9.52 6.81 -34.10
C ARG A 198 8.38 6.01 -34.73
N LYS A 199 7.88 4.97 -34.06
CA LYS A 199 6.75 4.18 -34.60
C LYS A 199 5.44 4.95 -34.69
N ARG A 200 5.23 5.97 -33.86
CA ARG A 200 4.01 6.80 -33.87
C ARG A 200 3.90 7.75 -35.07
N TRP A 201 5.00 7.97 -35.81
CA TRP A 201 5.05 8.82 -37.02
C TRP A 201 5.14 8.04 -38.33
N LEU A 202 5.17 6.70 -38.27
CA LEU A 202 5.25 5.80 -39.44
C LEU A 202 3.95 5.03 -39.66
N GLY A 203 2.84 5.50 -39.10
CA GLY A 203 1.49 5.01 -39.36
C GLY A 203 0.60 6.15 -39.84
#